data_AF-A0A8S0X738-F1
#
_entry.id   AF-A0A8S0X738-F1
#
_cell.length_a   1.000
_cell.length_b   1.000
_cell.length_c   1.000
_cell.angle_alpha   90.00
_cell.angle_beta   90.00
_cell.angle_gamma   90.00
#
_symmetry.space_group_name_H-M   'P 1'
#
loop_
_entity.id
_entity.type
_entity.pdbx_description
1 polymer ?
#
loop_
_entity_poly.entity_id
_entity_poly.type
_entity_poly.pdbx_seq_one_letter_code
_entity_poly.pdbx_strand_id
1 'polypeptide(L)'
;MQLLQLLQIVLFAIAGSAIAIPVSPRALPAPVDGKEARRLLSQLTVAVDVNNPTYDRKYFKHWVTGEERMLSADHVYSLVQSSQVDGNCTARQYVLKRDGTSVVTDSKCNALSGTWLSVYDDISITDPSKIDIDHIVPLKEAWVSGARHWNDQKREAFANDIKLPQLVAASQRSNRAKGDKGKPPTC
;
A
#
# COMPACT_ATOMS: atom_id res chain seq x y z
N MET A 1 50.50 -41.81 39.96
CA MET A 1 49.68 -42.23 38.79
C MET A 1 48.62 -41.16 38.57
N GLN A 2 48.94 -40.17 37.72
CA GLN A 2 48.01 -39.12 37.28
C GLN A 2 47.02 -39.74 36.29
N LEU A 3 45.73 -39.48 36.45
CA LEU A 3 44.78 -39.48 35.33
C LEU A 3 43.56 -38.63 35.71
N LEU A 4 43.67 -37.33 35.42
CA LEU A 4 42.53 -36.46 35.19
C LEU A 4 41.91 -36.85 33.84
N GLN A 5 40.61 -37.15 33.80
CA GLN A 5 39.85 -37.16 32.55
C GLN A 5 38.96 -35.93 32.50
N LEU A 6 39.21 -35.12 31.47
CA LEU A 6 38.58 -33.84 31.20
C LEU A 6 37.11 -33.98 30.82
N LEU A 7 36.31 -33.09 31.37
CA LEU A 7 34.95 -32.78 30.95
C LEU A 7 35.00 -32.08 29.58
N GLN A 8 34.52 -32.74 28.51
CA GLN A 8 34.33 -32.08 27.21
C GLN A 8 32.88 -31.60 27.09
N ILE A 9 32.68 -30.28 27.27
CA ILE A 9 31.43 -29.59 26.92
C ILE A 9 31.47 -29.34 25.41
N VAL A 10 30.65 -30.07 24.65
CA VAL A 10 30.43 -29.81 23.22
C VAL A 10 29.42 -28.68 23.08
N LEU A 11 29.91 -27.47 22.81
CA LEU A 11 29.07 -26.32 22.46
C LEU A 11 28.69 -26.43 20.97
N PHE A 12 27.46 -26.87 20.67
CA PHE A 12 26.92 -26.79 19.31
C PHE A 12 26.58 -25.33 18.98
N ALA A 13 27.49 -24.65 18.27
CA ALA A 13 27.16 -23.40 17.61
C ALA A 13 26.27 -23.70 16.40
N ILE A 14 24.95 -23.60 16.56
CA ILE A 14 24.02 -23.59 15.42
C ILE A 14 24.20 -22.25 14.72
N ALA A 15 25.07 -22.21 13.72
CA ALA A 15 25.12 -21.12 12.77
C ALA A 15 23.81 -21.17 11.96
N GLY A 16 22.80 -20.42 12.42
CA GLY A 16 21.58 -20.20 11.65
C GLY A 16 21.93 -19.45 10.38
N SER A 17 22.07 -20.16 9.26
CA SER A 17 22.14 -19.54 7.94
C SER A 17 20.84 -18.79 7.72
N ALA A 18 20.88 -17.46 7.72
CA ALA A 18 19.77 -16.64 7.28
C ALA A 18 19.56 -16.93 5.79
N ILE A 19 18.56 -17.75 5.48
CA ILE A 19 18.09 -17.93 4.11
C ILE A 19 17.50 -16.58 3.70
N ALA A 20 18.24 -15.84 2.87
CA ALA A 20 17.73 -14.63 2.25
C ALA A 20 16.64 -15.06 1.24
N ILE A 21 15.39 -15.07 1.69
CA ILE A 21 14.26 -15.27 0.79
C ILE A 21 14.23 -14.05 -0.13
N PRO A 22 14.36 -14.20 -1.46
CA PRO A 22 14.26 -13.07 -2.36
C PRO A 22 12.88 -12.44 -2.18
N VAL A 23 12.86 -11.16 -1.79
CA VAL A 23 11.64 -10.37 -1.73
C VAL A 23 11.27 -10.05 -3.17
N SER A 24 10.45 -10.89 -3.79
CA SER A 24 9.88 -10.56 -5.09
C SER A 24 8.85 -9.43 -4.92
N PRO A 25 8.88 -8.39 -5.77
CA PRO A 25 7.77 -7.46 -5.83
C PRO A 25 6.50 -8.24 -6.08
N ARG A 26 5.44 -7.94 -5.32
CA ARG A 26 4.10 -8.36 -5.74
C ARG A 26 3.86 -7.73 -7.11
N ALA A 27 3.55 -8.55 -8.11
CA ALA A 27 3.05 -8.04 -9.37
C ALA A 27 1.80 -7.20 -9.07
N LEU A 28 1.87 -5.90 -9.36
CA LEU A 28 0.66 -5.07 -9.39
C LEU A 28 -0.39 -5.79 -10.25
N PRO A 29 -1.70 -5.60 -9.97
CA PRO A 29 -2.74 -6.09 -10.87
C PRO A 29 -2.35 -5.80 -12.32
N ALA A 30 -2.37 -6.83 -13.17
CA ALA A 30 -1.94 -6.67 -14.55
C ALA A 30 -2.73 -5.51 -15.17
N PRO A 31 -2.06 -4.48 -15.71
CA PRO A 31 -2.77 -3.41 -16.38
C PRO A 31 -3.58 -3.99 -17.54
N VAL A 32 -4.66 -3.32 -17.91
CA VAL A 32 -5.38 -3.64 -19.16
C VAL A 32 -4.39 -3.60 -20.33
N ASP A 33 -4.62 -4.43 -21.35
CA ASP A 33 -3.71 -4.46 -22.49
C ASP A 33 -3.63 -3.09 -23.20
N GLY A 34 -2.53 -2.83 -23.90
CA GLY A 34 -2.27 -1.51 -24.47
C GLY A 34 -3.32 -1.04 -25.49
N LYS A 35 -4.03 -1.95 -26.17
CA LYS A 35 -5.10 -1.59 -27.10
C LYS A 35 -6.32 -1.11 -26.32
N GLU A 36 -6.68 -1.83 -25.26
CA GLU A 36 -7.77 -1.43 -24.38
C GLU A 36 -7.44 -0.13 -23.63
N ALA A 37 -6.20 0.02 -23.13
CA ALA A 37 -5.75 1.26 -22.51
C ALA A 37 -5.92 2.46 -23.44
N ARG A 38 -5.48 2.36 -24.70
CA ARG A 38 -5.68 3.42 -25.70
C ARG A 38 -7.15 3.70 -25.99
N ARG A 39 -7.99 2.66 -26.07
CA ARG A 39 -9.44 2.81 -26.25
C ARG A 39 -10.06 3.58 -25.08
N LEU A 40 -9.72 3.22 -23.84
CA LEU A 40 -10.20 3.89 -22.63
C LEU A 40 -9.71 5.34 -22.57
N LEU A 41 -8.42 5.58 -22.83
CA LEU A 41 -7.84 6.93 -22.88
C LEU A 41 -8.52 7.81 -23.94
N SER A 42 -8.87 7.25 -25.09
CA SER A 42 -9.55 8.00 -26.16
C SER A 42 -10.98 8.47 -25.80
N GLN A 43 -11.58 7.88 -24.76
CA GLN A 43 -12.89 8.30 -24.24
C GLN A 43 -12.78 9.41 -23.20
N LEU A 44 -11.57 9.75 -22.74
CA LEU A 44 -11.37 10.78 -21.73
C LEU A 44 -11.29 12.16 -22.39
N THR A 45 -12.08 13.08 -21.86
CA THR A 45 -11.97 14.50 -22.22
C THR A 45 -10.78 15.11 -21.48
N VAL A 46 -9.85 15.69 -22.23
CA VAL A 46 -8.77 16.50 -21.63
C VAL A 46 -9.38 17.81 -21.14
N ALA A 47 -9.14 18.14 -19.87
CA ALA A 47 -9.58 19.36 -19.24
C ALA A 47 -8.40 20.04 -18.54
N VAL A 48 -8.52 21.34 -18.31
CA VAL A 48 -7.57 22.08 -17.47
C VAL A 48 -7.74 21.70 -16.00
N ASP A 49 -6.64 21.64 -15.27
CA ASP A 49 -6.66 21.45 -13.82
C ASP A 49 -7.37 22.62 -13.13
N VAL A 50 -8.28 22.30 -12.21
CA VAL A 50 -9.05 23.30 -11.47
C VAL A 50 -9.05 22.98 -9.99
N ASN A 51 -8.39 23.84 -9.22
CA ASN A 51 -8.36 23.78 -7.76
C ASN A 51 -9.34 24.81 -7.13
N ASN A 52 -10.59 24.79 -7.61
CA ASN A 52 -11.68 25.60 -7.05
C ASN A 52 -12.95 24.73 -6.93
N PRO A 53 -13.50 24.51 -5.71
CA PRO A 53 -12.95 24.99 -4.43
C PRO A 53 -11.56 24.41 -4.15
N THR A 54 -10.80 25.08 -3.28
CA THR A 54 -9.47 24.63 -2.88
C THR A 54 -9.56 23.23 -2.29
N TYR A 55 -8.67 22.35 -2.75
CA TYR A 55 -8.51 21.01 -2.21
C TYR A 55 -8.37 21.03 -0.68
N ASP A 56 -9.14 20.16 -0.03
CA ASP A 56 -9.00 19.81 1.38
C ASP A 56 -9.02 18.29 1.49
N ARG A 57 -8.04 17.74 2.22
CA ARG A 57 -7.89 16.30 2.43
C ARG A 57 -9.12 15.67 3.07
N LYS A 58 -9.90 16.44 3.84
CA LYS A 58 -11.12 15.94 4.49
C LYS A 58 -12.19 15.43 3.51
N TYR A 59 -12.18 15.89 2.25
CA TYR A 59 -13.14 15.44 1.24
C TYR A 59 -12.92 13.99 0.79
N PHE A 60 -11.76 13.42 1.10
CA PHE A 60 -11.43 12.03 0.83
C PHE A 60 -11.32 11.30 2.16
N LYS A 61 -12.43 10.80 2.72
CA LYS A 61 -12.35 9.92 3.90
C LYS A 61 -11.48 8.71 3.55
N HIS A 62 -10.42 8.48 4.30
CA HIS A 62 -9.42 7.45 3.98
C HIS A 62 -8.90 6.78 5.25
N TRP A 63 -8.34 5.59 5.02
CA TRP A 63 -8.00 4.61 6.05
C TRP A 63 -9.23 4.13 6.81
N VAL A 64 -10.36 3.99 6.11
CA VAL A 64 -11.57 3.39 6.69
C VAL A 64 -11.35 1.90 6.93
N THR A 65 -12.06 1.36 7.92
CA THR A 65 -12.00 -0.07 8.22
C THR A 65 -12.77 -0.91 7.20
N GLY A 66 -12.54 -2.22 7.18
CA GLY A 66 -13.35 -3.15 6.39
C GLY A 66 -14.84 -3.03 6.70
N GLU A 67 -15.19 -2.87 7.99
CA GLU A 67 -16.57 -2.66 8.45
C GLU A 67 -17.18 -1.36 7.93
N GLU A 68 -16.49 -0.22 8.08
CA GLU A 68 -16.97 1.08 7.59
C GLU A 68 -17.22 1.06 6.08
N ARG A 69 -16.40 0.33 5.33
CA ARG A 69 -16.51 0.17 3.87
C ARG A 69 -17.74 -0.63 3.44
N MET A 70 -18.28 -1.51 4.29
CA MET A 70 -19.53 -2.21 4.02
C MET A 70 -20.74 -1.29 4.12
N LEU A 71 -20.63 -0.20 4.90
CA LEU A 71 -21.72 0.75 5.15
C LEU A 71 -21.75 1.93 4.17
N SER A 72 -20.63 2.24 3.49
CA SER A 72 -20.52 3.40 2.59
C SER A 72 -20.85 3.11 1.12
N ALA A 73 -21.24 1.88 0.79
CA ALA A 73 -21.41 1.41 -0.58
C ALA A 73 -22.81 1.64 -1.15
N ASP A 74 -23.01 2.70 -1.94
CA ASP A 74 -23.88 2.57 -3.11
C ASP A 74 -23.03 1.90 -4.23
N HIS A 75 -23.54 0.81 -4.80
CA HIS A 75 -22.98 -0.03 -5.87
C HIS A 75 -22.06 -1.24 -5.52
N VAL A 76 -22.35 -2.34 -6.22
CA VAL A 76 -21.78 -3.70 -6.21
C VAL A 76 -20.23 -3.78 -6.26
N TYR A 77 -19.55 -2.74 -6.75
CA TYR A 77 -18.08 -2.69 -6.83
C TYR A 77 -17.39 -2.58 -5.45
N SER A 78 -18.07 -2.03 -4.44
CA SER A 78 -17.54 -1.86 -3.09
C SER A 78 -17.60 -3.15 -2.25
N LEU A 79 -18.68 -3.94 -2.37
CA LEU A 79 -18.92 -5.12 -1.55
C LEU A 79 -17.80 -6.18 -1.63
N VAL A 80 -17.26 -6.39 -2.84
CA VAL A 80 -16.18 -7.37 -3.07
C VAL A 80 -14.86 -6.91 -2.45
N GLN A 81 -14.59 -5.61 -2.37
CA GLN A 81 -13.35 -5.10 -1.76
C GLN A 81 -13.43 -5.12 -0.23
N SER A 82 -14.61 -4.82 0.34
CA SER A 82 -14.80 -4.81 1.79
C SER A 82 -14.54 -6.17 2.43
N SER A 83 -14.91 -7.28 1.79
CA SER A 83 -14.65 -8.62 2.32
C SER A 83 -13.17 -9.03 2.35
N GLN A 84 -12.29 -8.27 1.67
CA GLN A 84 -10.85 -8.56 1.65
C GLN A 84 -10.14 -7.95 2.86
N VAL A 85 -10.72 -6.92 3.47
CA VAL A 85 -10.17 -6.23 4.65
C VAL A 85 -10.85 -6.81 5.88
N ASP A 86 -10.07 -7.30 6.84
CA ASP A 86 -10.61 -7.68 8.15
C ASP A 86 -11.36 -6.48 8.73
N GLY A 87 -12.53 -6.71 9.35
CA GLY A 87 -13.46 -5.66 9.76
C GLY A 87 -12.83 -4.61 10.67
N ASN A 88 -11.82 -4.98 11.46
CA ASN A 88 -11.08 -4.07 12.34
C ASN A 88 -9.83 -3.41 11.70
N CYS A 89 -9.35 -3.90 10.56
CA CYS A 89 -8.19 -3.34 9.88
C CYS A 89 -8.62 -2.18 8.98
N THR A 90 -7.80 -1.13 8.94
CA THR A 90 -7.93 -0.06 7.93
C THR A 90 -7.44 -0.52 6.56
N ALA A 91 -7.89 0.14 5.49
CA ALA A 91 -7.33 -0.07 4.15
C ALA A 91 -5.80 0.08 4.11
N ARG A 92 -5.23 0.99 4.91
CA ARG A 92 -3.77 1.15 5.06
C ARG A 92 -3.11 -0.11 5.60
N GLN A 93 -3.63 -0.62 6.72
CA GLN A 93 -3.06 -1.79 7.40
C GLN A 93 -3.21 -3.04 6.54
N TYR A 94 -4.35 -3.17 5.84
CA TYR A 94 -4.52 -4.22 4.85
C TYR A 94 -3.45 -4.15 3.78
N VAL A 95 -3.23 -3.00 3.15
CA VAL A 95 -2.21 -2.83 2.09
C VAL A 95 -0.81 -3.10 2.63
N LEU A 96 -0.50 -2.65 3.84
CA LEU A 96 0.78 -2.90 4.47
C LEU A 96 1.04 -4.40 4.67
N LYS A 97 0.02 -5.17 5.07
CA LYS A 97 0.10 -6.64 5.15
C LYS A 97 0.15 -7.29 3.76
N ARG A 98 -0.61 -6.74 2.79
CA ARG A 98 -0.75 -7.23 1.41
C ARG A 98 0.55 -7.13 0.60
N ASP A 99 1.30 -6.05 0.80
CA ASP A 99 2.50 -5.70 0.01
C ASP A 99 3.81 -6.12 0.69
N GLY A 100 3.75 -6.55 1.95
CA GLY A 100 4.91 -7.05 2.67
C GLY A 100 5.04 -8.57 2.64
N THR A 101 6.26 -9.06 2.81
CA THR A 101 6.59 -10.46 3.02
C THR A 101 6.80 -10.73 4.50
N SER A 102 6.29 -11.87 5.00
CA SER A 102 6.40 -12.28 6.41
C SER A 102 5.95 -11.22 7.41
N VAL A 103 4.89 -10.47 7.07
CA VAL A 103 4.36 -9.40 7.92
C VAL A 103 3.68 -9.99 9.15
N VAL A 104 4.14 -9.59 10.33
CA VAL A 104 3.49 -9.89 11.61
C VAL A 104 2.71 -8.66 12.06
N THR A 105 1.44 -8.86 12.45
CA THR A 105 0.58 -7.77 12.94
C THR A 105 0.09 -8.03 14.36
N ASP A 106 -0.19 -6.97 15.11
CA ASP A 106 -0.94 -7.06 16.37
C ASP A 106 -2.46 -7.24 16.14
N SER A 107 -3.24 -7.31 17.22
CA SER A 107 -4.71 -7.44 17.17
C SER A 107 -5.44 -6.22 16.61
N LYS A 108 -4.74 -5.08 16.44
CA LYS A 108 -5.23 -3.85 15.83
C LYS A 108 -4.70 -3.68 14.40
N CYS A 109 -4.12 -4.73 13.82
CA CYS A 109 -3.55 -4.77 12.48
C CYS A 109 -2.31 -3.87 12.26
N ASN A 110 -1.66 -3.41 13.32
CA ASN A 110 -0.40 -2.69 13.19
C ASN A 110 0.71 -3.67 12.83
N ALA A 111 1.49 -3.37 11.78
CA ALA A 111 2.65 -4.18 11.43
C ALA A 111 3.77 -4.01 12.47
N LEU A 112 4.18 -5.12 13.07
CA LEU A 112 5.27 -5.20 14.04
C LEU A 112 6.60 -5.54 13.37
N SER A 113 6.55 -6.34 12.31
CA SER A 113 7.71 -6.72 11.50
C SER A 113 7.25 -7.15 10.10
N GLY A 114 8.21 -7.24 9.18
CA GLY A 114 7.98 -7.69 7.82
C GLY A 114 9.12 -7.25 6.91
N THR A 115 8.97 -7.46 5.61
CA THR A 115 9.86 -6.88 4.61
C THR A 115 9.05 -6.37 3.44
N TRP A 116 9.30 -5.12 3.05
CA TRP A 116 8.60 -4.43 1.98
C TRP A 116 9.61 -4.00 0.92
N LEU A 117 9.28 -4.25 -0.35
CA LEU A 117 10.00 -3.66 -1.46
C LEU A 117 9.25 -2.39 -1.89
N SER A 118 9.91 -1.24 -1.78
CA SER A 118 9.33 0.04 -2.17
C SER A 118 9.18 0.14 -3.69
N VAL A 119 7.97 0.44 -4.17
CA VAL A 119 7.67 0.49 -5.62
C VAL A 119 8.29 1.68 -6.36
N TYR A 120 8.86 2.66 -5.65
CA TYR A 120 9.40 3.88 -6.27
C TYR A 120 10.91 3.89 -6.43
N ASP A 121 11.63 3.10 -5.63
CA ASP A 121 13.09 3.14 -5.58
C ASP A 121 13.72 1.74 -5.42
N ASP A 122 12.92 0.67 -5.48
CA ASP A 122 13.35 -0.72 -5.35
C ASP A 122 14.16 -1.01 -4.07
N ILE A 123 13.96 -0.20 -3.02
CA ILE A 123 14.63 -0.39 -1.73
C ILE A 123 13.83 -1.36 -0.87
N SER A 124 14.50 -2.39 -0.37
CA SER A 124 13.96 -3.31 0.64
C SER A 124 14.01 -2.68 2.03
N ILE A 125 12.88 -2.66 2.73
CA ILE A 125 12.67 -2.03 4.02
C ILE A 125 12.12 -3.07 4.99
N THR A 126 12.74 -3.19 6.17
CA THR A 126 12.30 -4.10 7.24
C THR A 126 11.71 -3.38 8.45
N ASP A 127 11.98 -2.08 8.58
CA ASP A 127 11.45 -1.21 9.63
C ASP A 127 10.07 -0.68 9.21
N PRO A 128 8.96 -1.10 9.86
CA PRO A 128 7.61 -0.66 9.49
C PRO A 128 7.41 0.85 9.61
N SER A 129 8.25 1.58 10.35
CA SER A 129 8.18 3.04 10.46
C SER A 129 8.75 3.78 9.25
N LYS A 130 9.51 3.08 8.39
CA LYS A 130 10.16 3.65 7.19
C LYS A 130 9.42 3.35 5.89
N ILE A 131 8.29 2.64 5.96
CA ILE A 131 7.41 2.36 4.82
C ILE A 131 6.08 3.09 5.01
N ASP A 132 5.61 3.74 3.95
CA ASP A 132 4.29 4.36 3.87
C ASP A 132 3.42 3.61 2.87
N ILE A 133 2.10 3.73 3.02
CA ILE A 133 1.17 3.42 1.94
C ILE A 133 0.85 4.72 1.23
N ASP A 134 1.23 4.80 -0.04
CA ASP A 134 1.01 5.95 -0.90
C ASP A 134 -0.21 5.75 -1.81
N HIS A 135 -0.84 6.86 -2.16
CA HIS A 135 -1.78 6.95 -3.25
C HIS A 135 -1.01 7.18 -4.56
N ILE A 136 -0.95 6.21 -5.48
CA ILE A 136 -0.25 6.38 -6.77
C ILE A 136 -0.73 7.66 -7.46
N VAL A 137 -2.04 7.83 -7.60
CA VAL A 137 -2.63 9.12 -7.96
C VAL A 137 -2.93 9.89 -6.67
N PRO A 138 -2.22 10.99 -6.35
CA PRO A 138 -2.48 11.77 -5.14
C PRO A 138 -3.93 12.26 -5.07
N LEU A 139 -4.47 12.37 -3.86
CA LEU A 139 -5.85 12.84 -3.66
C LEU A 139 -6.07 14.27 -4.16
N LYS A 140 -5.05 15.14 -4.05
CA LYS A 140 -5.09 16.49 -4.63
C LYS A 140 -5.08 16.44 -6.16
N GLU A 141 -4.29 15.56 -6.75
CA GLU A 141 -4.26 15.38 -8.20
C GLU A 141 -5.66 14.97 -8.70
N ALA A 142 -6.24 13.93 -8.09
CA ALA A 142 -7.60 13.51 -8.39
C ALA A 142 -8.61 14.67 -8.26
N TRP A 143 -8.48 15.51 -7.22
CA TRP A 143 -9.33 16.67 -7.01
C TRP A 143 -9.27 17.68 -8.16
N VAL A 144 -8.06 18.10 -8.55
CA VAL A 144 -7.87 19.11 -9.60
C VAL A 144 -8.27 18.59 -10.98
N SER A 145 -8.12 17.28 -11.21
CA SER A 145 -8.55 16.60 -12.44
C SER A 145 -10.05 16.23 -12.47
N GLY A 146 -10.85 16.60 -11.45
CA GLY A 146 -12.32 16.52 -11.51
C GLY A 146 -13.02 15.76 -10.39
N ALA A 147 -12.30 15.10 -9.48
CA ALA A 147 -12.91 14.41 -8.34
C ALA A 147 -13.61 15.36 -7.35
N ARG A 148 -13.41 16.68 -7.48
CA ARG A 148 -14.21 17.71 -6.78
C ARG A 148 -15.71 17.62 -7.07
N HIS A 149 -16.10 17.08 -8.23
CA HIS A 149 -17.51 16.91 -8.61
C HIS A 149 -18.08 15.55 -8.20
N TRP A 150 -17.26 14.65 -7.64
CA TRP A 150 -17.76 13.37 -7.15
C TRP A 150 -18.59 13.57 -5.90
N ASN A 151 -19.43 12.59 -5.56
CA ASN A 151 -20.01 12.51 -4.23
C ASN A 151 -18.97 11.99 -3.22
N ASP A 152 -19.27 12.10 -1.92
CA ASP A 152 -18.36 11.67 -0.85
C ASP A 152 -18.02 10.18 -0.94
N GLN A 153 -19.03 9.34 -1.22
CA GLN A 153 -18.86 7.89 -1.35
C GLN A 153 -17.85 7.50 -2.43
N LYS A 154 -17.89 8.15 -3.60
CA LYS A 154 -16.96 7.87 -4.68
C LYS A 154 -15.54 8.35 -4.37
N ARG A 155 -15.39 9.48 -3.66
CA ARG A 155 -14.07 9.93 -3.16
C ARG A 155 -13.49 8.97 -2.12
N GLU A 156 -14.33 8.51 -1.18
CA GLU A 156 -13.95 7.50 -0.20
C GLU A 156 -13.54 6.18 -0.88
N ALA A 157 -14.33 5.69 -1.84
CA ALA A 157 -14.03 4.48 -2.58
C ALA A 157 -12.68 4.58 -3.32
N PHE A 158 -12.39 5.72 -3.95
CA PHE A 158 -11.11 5.99 -4.60
C PHE A 158 -9.95 6.03 -3.61
N ALA A 159 -10.11 6.72 -2.47
CA ALA A 159 -9.05 6.86 -1.48
C ALA A 159 -8.74 5.56 -0.73
N ASN A 160 -9.63 4.56 -0.79
CA ASN A 160 -9.47 3.26 -0.15
C ASN A 160 -9.45 2.11 -1.16
N ASP A 161 -9.20 2.35 -2.45
CA ASP A 161 -9.14 1.29 -3.46
C ASP A 161 -7.92 0.39 -3.21
N ILE A 162 -8.19 -0.87 -2.85
CA ILE A 162 -7.18 -1.89 -2.54
C ILE A 162 -7.03 -2.92 -3.66
N LYS A 163 -7.90 -2.85 -4.67
CA LYS A 163 -7.95 -3.80 -5.79
C LYS A 163 -7.11 -3.32 -6.94
N LEU A 164 -7.18 -2.02 -7.25
CA LEU A 164 -6.33 -1.38 -8.23
C LEU A 164 -5.01 -0.91 -7.59
N PRO A 165 -3.99 -0.54 -8.40
CA PRO A 165 -2.71 -0.03 -7.91
C PRO A 165 -2.80 1.31 -7.16
N GLN A 166 -3.98 1.79 -6.79
CA GLN A 166 -4.12 3.11 -6.19
C GLN A 166 -3.43 3.22 -4.84
N LEU A 167 -3.38 2.15 -4.05
CA LEU A 167 -2.63 2.08 -2.80
C LEU A 167 -1.42 1.15 -2.94
N VAL A 168 -0.22 1.62 -2.60
CA VAL A 168 1.04 0.85 -2.71
C VAL A 168 2.00 1.13 -1.56
N ALA A 169 2.78 0.12 -1.16
CA ALA A 169 3.91 0.30 -0.25
C ALA A 169 5.07 1.03 -0.94
N ALA A 170 5.47 2.18 -0.38
CA ALA A 170 6.59 2.98 -0.86
C ALA A 170 7.47 3.43 0.31
N SER A 171 8.77 3.62 0.05
CA SER A 171 9.67 4.17 1.05
C SER A 171 9.16 5.53 1.51
N GLN A 172 9.23 5.78 2.82
CA GLN A 172 8.78 7.04 3.40
C GLN A 172 9.48 8.24 2.74
N ARG A 173 10.77 8.09 2.40
CA ARG A 173 11.56 9.12 1.72
C ARG A 173 10.96 9.44 0.34
N SER A 174 10.75 8.43 -0.50
CA SER A 174 10.29 8.62 -1.87
C SER A 174 8.82 9.05 -1.92
N ASN A 175 7.98 8.53 -1.03
CA ASN A 175 6.61 8.95 -0.85
C ASN A 175 6.52 10.46 -0.49
N ARG A 176 7.27 10.89 0.53
CA ARG A 176 7.28 12.30 0.96
C ARG A 176 7.88 13.24 -0.09
N ALA A 177 8.85 12.76 -0.87
CA ALA A 177 9.42 13.52 -1.99
C ALA A 177 8.43 13.67 -3.16
N LYS A 178 7.62 12.65 -3.47
CA LYS A 178 6.52 12.72 -4.44
C LYS A 178 5.48 13.76 -4.03
N GLY A 179 5.05 13.71 -2.76
CA GLY A 179 4.02 14.62 -2.25
C GLY A 179 2.74 14.54 -3.07
N ASP A 180 2.23 15.69 -3.49
CA ASP A 180 1.00 15.84 -4.26
C ASP A 180 1.20 15.92 -5.78
N LYS A 181 2.43 15.72 -6.29
CA LYS A 181 2.84 16.06 -7.66
C LYS A 181 2.56 15.01 -8.73
N GLY A 182 1.84 13.94 -8.40
CA GLY A 182 1.47 12.85 -9.32
C GLY A 182 2.61 11.93 -9.78
N LYS A 183 3.84 12.43 -9.88
CA LYS A 183 5.01 11.69 -10.38
C LYS A 183 5.98 11.30 -9.25
N PRO A 184 6.40 10.02 -9.15
CA PRO A 184 7.48 9.63 -8.25
C PRO A 184 8.81 10.33 -8.60
N PRO A 185 9.74 10.51 -7.65
CA PRO A 185 11.00 11.21 -7.88
C PRO A 185 11.92 10.56 -8.93
N THR A 186 11.70 9.28 -9.24
CA THR A 186 12.61 8.42 -10.02
C THR A 186 11.87 7.57 -11.07
N CYS A 187 10.93 8.19 -11.80
CA CYS A 187 10.36 7.63 -13.04
C CYS A 187 10.82 8.39 -14.28
#